data_AF-A0A5J4SPW9-F1
#
_entry.id   AF-A0A5J4SPW9-F1
#
_cell.length_a   1.000
_cell.length_b   1.000
_cell.length_c   1.000
_cell.angle_alpha   90.00
_cell.angle_beta   90.00
_cell.angle_gamma   90.00
#
_symmetry.space_group_name_H-M   'P 1'
#
loop_
_entity.id
_entity.type
_entity.pdbx_description
1 polymer ?
#
loop_
_entity_poly.entity_id
_entity_poly.type
_entity_poly.pdbx_seq_one_letter_code
_entity_poly.pdbx_strand_id
1 'polypeptide(L)'
;MKTILFISLAFFVGYIASVVAAFKIPPSISESFYLLDKQKKNLGYLFTIWCYFIGISVMGMMFELSTDKWYQFLGLFAGGGLGFVGTAPLFKSHEKTVHYVSATVCTFSSLIWMFLSGFWMIPLGLLTLALCVSFKYSHTRVFWLEIAVFVSMYTALVHLIV
;
A
#
# COMPACT_ATOMS: atom_id res chain seq x y z
N MET A 1 -3.93 18.84 -5.92
CA MET A 1 -3.27 17.51 -5.94
C MET A 1 -1.92 17.50 -5.22
N LYS A 2 -0.98 18.43 -5.50
CA LYS A 2 0.34 18.51 -4.83
C LYS A 2 0.25 18.42 -3.29
N THR A 3 -0.64 19.19 -2.65
CA THR A 3 -0.83 19.16 -1.19
C THR A 3 -1.28 17.79 -0.68
N ILE A 4 -2.28 17.17 -1.32
CA ILE A 4 -2.78 15.83 -0.95
C ILE A 4 -1.68 14.79 -1.11
N LEU A 5 -0.91 14.85 -2.19
CA LEU A 5 0.23 13.96 -2.43
C LEU A 5 1.23 14.02 -1.28
N PHE A 6 1.69 15.21 -0.89
CA PHE A 6 2.70 15.35 0.17
C PHE A 6 2.16 14.97 1.56
N ILE A 7 0.89 15.29 1.87
CA ILE A 7 0.26 14.85 3.12
C ILE A 7 0.15 13.31 3.13
N SER A 8 -0.32 12.72 2.03
CA SER A 8 -0.45 11.28 1.87
C SER A 8 0.90 10.57 2.02
N LEU A 9 1.94 11.08 1.36
CA LEU A 9 3.29 10.55 1.45
C LEU A 9 3.87 10.69 2.87
N ALA A 10 3.68 11.83 3.53
CA ALA A 10 4.12 12.02 4.91
C ALA A 10 3.43 11.04 5.87
N PHE A 11 2.13 10.80 5.67
CA PHE A 11 1.37 9.84 6.47
C PHE A 11 1.80 8.39 6.20
N PHE A 12 2.06 8.05 4.93
CA PHE A 12 2.63 6.77 4.53
C PHE A 12 3.98 6.52 5.23
N VAL A 13 4.94 7.44 5.05
CA VAL A 13 6.29 7.31 5.61
C VAL A 13 6.25 7.32 7.13
N GLY A 14 5.50 8.25 7.73
CA GLY A 14 5.39 8.39 9.18
C GLY A 14 4.84 7.14 9.85
N TYR A 15 3.80 6.52 9.28
CA TYR A 15 3.25 5.26 9.80
C TYR A 15 4.26 4.12 9.71
N ILE A 16 4.84 3.88 8.52
CA ILE A 16 5.80 2.78 8.31
C ILE A 16 7.04 2.96 9.20
N ALA A 17 7.59 4.17 9.26
CA ALA A 17 8.74 4.47 10.12
C ALA A 17 8.42 4.22 11.60
N SER A 18 7.23 4.62 12.06
CA SER A 18 6.80 4.40 13.45
C SER A 18 6.66 2.91 13.78
N VAL A 19 6.08 2.11 12.88
CA VAL A 19 5.95 0.65 13.05
C VAL A 19 7.34 -0.01 13.08
N VAL A 20 8.22 0.33 12.13
CA VAL A 20 9.56 -0.26 12.06
C VAL A 20 10.41 0.13 13.27
N ALA A 21 10.30 1.38 13.76
CA ALA A 21 11.00 1.83 14.96
C ALA A 21 10.53 1.10 16.22
N ALA A 22 9.22 0.83 16.34
CA ALA A 22 8.65 0.18 17.52
C ALA A 22 8.83 -1.35 17.52
N PHE A 23 8.79 -2.01 16.35
CA PHE A 23 8.69 -3.47 16.26
C PHE A 23 9.76 -4.16 15.42
N LYS A 24 10.72 -3.40 14.86
CA LYS A 24 11.56 -3.84 13.73
C LYS A 24 10.69 -4.15 12.50
N ILE A 25 11.31 -4.67 11.45
CA ILE A 25 10.62 -4.95 10.18
C ILE A 25 9.66 -6.14 10.38
N PRO A 26 8.33 -5.94 10.25
CA PRO A 26 7.37 -7.01 10.41
C PRO A 26 7.32 -7.92 9.16
N PRO A 27 6.73 -9.12 9.26
CA PRO A 27 6.48 -9.99 8.12
C PRO A 27 5.70 -9.35 6.95
N SER A 28 4.71 -8.51 7.26
CA SER A 28 3.92 -7.69 6.34
C SER A 28 3.53 -6.37 7.02
N ILE A 29 3.13 -5.36 6.26
CA ILE A 29 2.55 -4.12 6.80
C ILE A 29 1.27 -4.45 7.57
N SER A 30 0.44 -5.37 7.08
CA SER A 30 -0.79 -5.78 7.77
C SER A 30 -0.54 -6.45 9.13
N GLU A 31 0.62 -7.08 9.35
CA GLU A 31 1.01 -7.63 10.65
C GLU A 31 1.10 -6.57 11.75
N SER A 32 1.32 -5.29 11.36
CA SER A 32 1.33 -4.15 12.28
C SER A 32 0.04 -4.04 13.11
N PHE A 33 -1.11 -4.49 12.58
CA PHE A 33 -2.38 -4.52 13.32
C PHE A 33 -2.24 -5.33 14.61
N TYR A 34 -1.71 -6.56 14.52
CA TYR A 34 -1.55 -7.46 15.66
C TYR A 34 -0.46 -6.99 16.62
N LEU A 35 0.64 -6.45 16.08
CA LEU A 35 1.75 -5.94 16.89
C LEU A 35 1.33 -4.75 17.75
N LEU A 36 0.58 -3.81 17.16
CA LEU A 36 0.04 -2.65 17.87
C LEU A 36 -1.04 -3.05 18.87
N ASP A 37 -1.97 -3.93 18.49
CA ASP A 37 -3.03 -4.38 19.40
C ASP A 37 -2.48 -5.12 20.62
N LYS A 38 -1.37 -5.85 20.45
CA LYS A 38 -0.63 -6.49 21.55
C LYS A 38 0.01 -5.48 22.50
N GLN A 39 0.44 -4.31 22.02
CA GLN A 39 0.98 -3.25 22.88
C GLN A 39 -0.12 -2.55 23.68
N LYS A 40 -1.23 -2.21 23.01
CA LYS A 40 -2.38 -1.56 23.64
C LYS A 40 -3.62 -1.97 22.88
N LYS A 41 -4.61 -2.47 23.61
CA LYS A 41 -5.91 -2.85 23.05
C LYS A 41 -6.48 -1.72 22.17
N ASN A 42 -6.95 -2.08 20.99
CA ASN A 42 -7.48 -1.23 19.94
C ASN A 42 -6.45 -0.34 19.20
N LEU A 43 -5.17 -0.35 19.58
CA LEU A 43 -4.14 0.39 18.85
C LEU A 43 -3.89 -0.20 17.45
N GLY A 44 -4.22 -1.48 17.25
CA GLY A 44 -4.20 -2.13 15.93
C GLY A 44 -5.02 -1.39 14.87
N TYR A 45 -6.13 -0.74 15.25
CA TYR A 45 -6.96 0.02 14.32
C TYR A 45 -6.26 1.25 13.70
N LEU A 46 -5.06 1.64 14.18
CA LEU A 46 -4.22 2.59 13.45
C LEU A 46 -3.86 2.08 12.05
N PHE A 47 -3.68 0.77 11.87
CA PHE A 47 -3.51 0.16 10.55
C PHE A 47 -4.73 0.39 9.66
N THR A 48 -5.94 0.19 10.20
CA THR A 48 -7.20 0.41 9.47
C THR A 48 -7.35 1.87 9.06
N ILE A 49 -7.10 2.81 9.97
CA ILE A 49 -7.13 4.26 9.68
C ILE A 49 -6.11 4.59 8.60
N TRP A 50 -4.91 4.01 8.68
CA TRP A 50 -3.88 4.17 7.68
C TRP A 50 -4.32 3.66 6.30
N CYS A 51 -4.85 2.45 6.20
CA CYS A 51 -5.38 1.90 4.96
C CYS A 51 -6.45 2.79 4.33
N TYR A 52 -7.40 3.30 5.12
CA TYR A 52 -8.42 4.21 4.58
C TYR A 52 -7.84 5.54 4.10
N PHE A 53 -6.95 6.15 4.88
CA PHE A 53 -6.37 7.43 4.51
C PHE A 53 -5.55 7.33 3.23
N ILE A 54 -4.66 6.34 3.15
CA ILE A 54 -3.86 6.08 1.96
C ILE A 54 -4.76 5.66 0.79
N GLY A 55 -5.72 4.77 1.03
CA GLY A 55 -6.64 4.27 0.01
C GLY A 55 -7.46 5.38 -0.64
N ILE A 56 -8.10 6.25 0.14
CA ILE A 56 -8.89 7.38 -0.37
C ILE A 56 -7.99 8.38 -1.12
N SER A 57 -6.81 8.69 -0.56
CA SER A 57 -5.88 9.64 -1.17
C SER A 57 -5.39 9.15 -2.53
N VAL A 58 -4.93 7.90 -2.60
CA VAL A 58 -4.44 7.27 -3.82
C VAL A 58 -5.57 7.09 -4.83
N MET A 59 -6.75 6.64 -4.39
CA MET A 59 -7.94 6.54 -5.24
C MET A 59 -8.24 7.86 -5.93
N GLY A 60 -8.36 8.95 -5.16
CA GLY A 60 -8.67 10.27 -5.71
C GLY A 60 -7.60 10.77 -6.68
N MET A 61 -6.31 10.61 -6.34
CA MET A 61 -5.23 11.03 -7.22
C MET A 61 -5.15 10.21 -8.51
N MET A 62 -5.24 8.87 -8.42
CA MET A 62 -5.21 8.01 -9.60
C MET A 62 -6.42 8.26 -10.50
N PHE A 63 -7.61 8.41 -9.92
CA PHE A 63 -8.85 8.67 -10.66
C PHE A 63 -8.77 9.99 -11.44
N GLU A 64 -8.26 11.06 -10.80
CA GLU A 64 -8.07 12.38 -11.43
C GLU A 64 -6.99 12.35 -12.53
N LEU A 65 -5.85 11.69 -12.28
CA LEU A 65 -4.75 11.58 -13.26
C LEU A 65 -5.08 10.69 -14.47
N SER A 66 -6.16 9.94 -14.40
CA SER A 66 -6.64 9.07 -15.47
C SER A 66 -8.00 9.48 -16.02
N THR A 67 -8.42 10.73 -15.80
CA THR A 67 -9.57 11.33 -16.48
C THR A 67 -9.45 11.16 -17.99
N ASP A 68 -10.56 10.80 -18.62
CA ASP A 68 -10.70 10.46 -20.05
C ASP A 68 -9.93 9.23 -20.54
N LYS A 69 -9.28 8.48 -19.63
CA LYS A 69 -8.60 7.23 -19.98
C LYS A 69 -9.51 6.05 -19.68
N TRP A 70 -9.57 5.08 -20.59
CA TRP A 70 -10.41 3.88 -20.44
C TRP A 70 -10.11 3.07 -19.16
N TYR A 71 -8.91 3.23 -18.59
CA TYR A 71 -8.44 2.53 -17.41
C TYR A 71 -8.63 3.31 -16.09
N GLN A 72 -9.41 4.40 -16.10
CA GLN A 72 -9.66 5.25 -14.93
C GLN A 72 -10.18 4.47 -13.70
N PHE A 73 -11.00 3.45 -13.94
CA PHE A 73 -11.57 2.58 -12.91
C PHE A 73 -10.51 1.86 -12.06
N LEU A 74 -9.28 1.70 -12.55
CA LEU A 74 -8.19 1.09 -11.78
C LEU A 74 -7.84 1.88 -10.52
N GLY A 75 -8.06 3.21 -10.51
CA GLY A 75 -7.91 4.03 -9.30
C GLY A 75 -8.87 3.62 -8.18
N LEU A 76 -10.12 3.26 -8.54
CA LEU A 76 -11.13 2.76 -7.60
C LEU A 76 -10.72 1.40 -7.02
N PHE A 77 -10.21 0.50 -7.84
CA PHE A 77 -9.78 -0.82 -7.37
C PHE A 77 -8.49 -0.77 -6.55
N ALA A 78 -7.54 0.11 -6.90
CA ALA A 78 -6.33 0.34 -6.14
C ALA A 78 -6.66 0.84 -4.72
N GLY A 79 -7.29 2.02 -4.61
CA GLY A 79 -7.55 2.60 -3.29
C GLY A 79 -8.71 1.94 -2.53
N GLY A 80 -9.76 1.50 -3.23
CA GLY A 80 -10.85 0.74 -2.64
C GLY A 80 -10.40 -0.62 -2.13
N GLY A 81 -9.55 -1.34 -2.88
CA GLY A 81 -8.92 -2.58 -2.43
C GLY A 81 -8.15 -2.39 -1.12
N LEU A 82 -7.36 -1.31 -1.01
CA LEU A 82 -6.67 -0.96 0.24
C LEU A 82 -7.65 -0.63 1.38
N GLY A 83 -8.77 0.04 1.08
CA GLY A 83 -9.84 0.27 2.04
C GLY A 83 -10.37 -1.06 2.63
N PHE A 84 -10.68 -2.04 1.78
CA PHE A 84 -11.13 -3.36 2.24
C PHE A 84 -10.07 -4.13 3.02
N VAL A 85 -8.78 -3.99 2.67
CA VAL A 85 -7.66 -4.51 3.48
C VAL A 85 -7.72 -3.93 4.91
N GLY A 86 -8.04 -2.64 5.03
CA GLY A 86 -8.25 -1.97 6.31
C GLY A 86 -9.52 -2.41 7.05
N THR A 87 -10.63 -2.69 6.34
CA THR A 87 -11.89 -3.21 6.89
C THR A 87 -11.80 -4.64 7.36
N ALA A 88 -10.93 -5.44 6.73
CA ALA A 88 -10.65 -6.83 7.05
C ALA A 88 -9.25 -6.99 7.70
N PRO A 89 -8.95 -6.31 8.82
CA PRO A 89 -7.61 -6.34 9.40
C PRO A 89 -7.32 -7.68 10.10
N LEU A 90 -8.35 -8.47 10.46
CA LEU A 90 -8.18 -9.76 11.15
C LEU A 90 -7.89 -10.92 10.16
N PHE A 91 -6.85 -10.73 9.34
CA PHE A 91 -6.52 -11.65 8.25
C PHE A 91 -5.96 -13.02 8.67
N LYS A 92 -5.65 -13.21 9.97
CA LYS A 92 -5.27 -14.51 10.55
C LYS A 92 -6.45 -15.35 11.04
N SER A 93 -7.67 -14.82 11.01
CA SER A 93 -8.87 -15.54 11.44
C SER A 93 -9.92 -15.59 10.32
N HIS A 94 -11.11 -15.02 10.54
CA HIS A 94 -12.28 -15.19 9.67
C HIS A 94 -12.27 -14.27 8.44
N GLU A 95 -11.48 -13.19 8.48
CA GLU A 95 -11.44 -12.18 7.41
C GLU A 95 -10.32 -12.44 6.39
N LYS A 96 -9.61 -13.56 6.54
CA LYS A 96 -8.47 -13.96 5.71
C LYS A 96 -8.75 -13.80 4.22
N THR A 97 -9.84 -14.39 3.74
CA THR A 97 -10.18 -14.39 2.32
C THR A 97 -10.40 -12.98 1.79
N VAL A 98 -11.17 -12.16 2.52
CA VAL A 98 -11.44 -10.76 2.14
C VAL A 98 -10.13 -9.98 2.08
N HIS A 99 -9.30 -10.08 3.11
CA HIS A 99 -8.02 -9.39 3.17
C HIS A 99 -7.12 -9.74 1.98
N TYR A 100 -6.89 -11.03 1.71
CA TYR A 100 -5.98 -11.46 0.63
C TYR A 100 -6.52 -11.13 -0.76
N VAL A 101 -7.83 -11.28 -0.99
CA VAL A 101 -8.46 -10.91 -2.26
C VAL A 101 -8.34 -9.39 -2.48
N SER A 102 -8.66 -8.59 -1.47
CA SER A 102 -8.58 -7.14 -1.55
C SER A 102 -7.15 -6.62 -1.72
N ALA A 103 -6.18 -7.23 -1.03
CA ALA A 103 -4.75 -6.92 -1.21
C ALA A 103 -4.27 -7.26 -2.63
N THR A 104 -4.75 -8.38 -3.18
CA THR A 104 -4.47 -8.81 -4.56
C THR A 104 -5.04 -7.80 -5.56
N VAL A 105 -6.33 -7.46 -5.44
CA VAL A 105 -7.00 -6.48 -6.31
C VAL A 105 -6.32 -5.11 -6.22
N CYS A 106 -6.00 -4.63 -5.01
CA CYS A 106 -5.25 -3.40 -4.78
C CYS A 106 -3.93 -3.42 -5.56
N THR A 107 -3.11 -4.45 -5.32
CA THR A 107 -1.76 -4.58 -5.88
C THR A 107 -1.78 -4.62 -7.40
N PHE A 108 -2.58 -5.51 -8.00
CA PHE A 108 -2.63 -5.64 -9.45
C PHE A 108 -3.21 -4.39 -10.11
N SER A 109 -4.22 -3.76 -9.53
CA SER A 109 -4.79 -2.53 -10.08
C SER A 109 -3.77 -1.39 -10.06
N SER A 110 -3.00 -1.23 -8.98
CA SER A 110 -1.92 -0.24 -8.91
C SER A 110 -0.81 -0.52 -9.93
N LEU A 111 -0.40 -1.77 -10.08
CA LEU A 111 0.64 -2.17 -11.04
C LEU A 111 0.19 -1.95 -12.50
N ILE A 112 -1.03 -2.36 -12.84
CA ILE A 112 -1.59 -2.16 -14.18
C ILE A 112 -1.76 -0.66 -14.47
N TRP A 113 -2.23 0.13 -13.49
CA TRP A 113 -2.36 1.58 -13.66
C TRP A 113 -1.00 2.25 -13.92
N MET A 114 0.05 1.87 -13.18
CA MET A 114 1.40 2.37 -13.42
C MET A 114 1.93 1.95 -14.79
N PHE A 115 1.67 0.71 -15.20
CA PHE A 115 2.06 0.22 -16.52
C PHE A 115 1.40 1.04 -17.64
N LEU A 116 0.07 1.20 -17.59
CA LEU A 116 -0.71 1.94 -18.59
C LEU A 116 -0.40 3.44 -18.58
N SER A 117 0.05 3.98 -17.44
CA SER A 117 0.50 5.37 -17.32
C SER A 117 1.95 5.60 -17.77
N GLY A 118 2.66 4.58 -18.25
CA GLY A 118 4.02 4.69 -18.79
C GLY A 118 5.15 4.52 -17.77
N PHE A 119 4.83 4.16 -16.53
CA PHE A 119 5.80 4.08 -15.41
C PHE A 119 6.21 2.65 -15.04
N TRP A 120 6.06 1.69 -15.94
CA TRP A 120 6.28 0.25 -15.67
C TRP A 120 7.70 -0.10 -15.18
N MET A 121 8.72 0.68 -15.54
CA MET A 121 10.11 0.43 -15.11
C MET A 121 10.29 0.63 -13.60
N ILE A 122 9.50 1.51 -12.98
CA ILE A 122 9.58 1.81 -11.54
C ILE A 122 9.20 0.56 -10.71
N PRO A 123 7.98 -0.02 -10.85
CA PRO A 123 7.64 -1.23 -10.12
C PRO A 123 8.50 -2.42 -10.50
N LEU A 124 8.96 -2.53 -11.76
CA LEU A 124 9.88 -3.59 -12.15
C LEU A 124 11.18 -3.54 -11.32
N GLY A 125 11.86 -2.39 -11.29
CA GLY A 125 13.12 -2.23 -10.55
C GLY A 125 12.96 -2.44 -9.05
N LEU A 126 11.92 -1.86 -8.44
CA LEU A 126 11.69 -1.96 -7.00
C LEU A 126 11.23 -3.34 -6.57
N LEU A 127 10.42 -4.04 -7.36
CA LEU A 127 10.05 -5.44 -7.07
C LEU A 127 11.24 -6.37 -7.22
N THR A 128 12.09 -6.19 -8.24
CA THR A 128 13.34 -6.95 -8.37
C THR A 128 14.23 -6.75 -7.14
N LEU A 129 14.41 -5.50 -6.69
CA LEU A 129 15.17 -5.21 -5.47
C LEU A 129 14.55 -5.86 -4.23
N ALA A 130 13.23 -5.78 -4.05
CA ALA A 130 12.53 -6.41 -2.94
C ALA A 130 12.70 -7.94 -2.95
N LEU A 131 12.67 -8.58 -4.13
CA LEU A 131 12.95 -10.00 -4.28
C LEU A 131 14.40 -10.34 -3.91
N CYS A 132 15.38 -9.53 -4.35
CA CYS A 132 16.78 -9.67 -3.96
C CYS A 132 16.96 -9.64 -2.43
N VAL A 133 16.35 -8.67 -1.75
CA VAL A 133 16.38 -8.57 -0.28
C VAL A 133 15.69 -9.79 0.37
N SER A 134 14.59 -10.25 -0.23
CA SER A 134 13.78 -11.37 0.26
C SER A 134 14.47 -12.74 0.18
N PHE A 135 15.52 -12.90 -0.62
CA PHE A 135 16.35 -14.11 -0.60
C PHE A 135 17.13 -14.22 0.71
N LYS A 136 17.61 -13.10 1.26
CA LYS A 136 18.34 -13.05 2.53
C LYS A 136 17.41 -13.00 3.75
N TYR A 137 16.27 -12.32 3.63
CA TYR A 137 15.32 -12.08 4.72
C TYR A 137 13.92 -12.61 4.37
N SER A 138 13.80 -13.93 4.28
CA SER A 138 12.55 -14.60 3.85
C SER A 138 11.35 -14.29 4.76
N HIS A 139 11.57 -14.09 6.06
CA HIS A 139 10.52 -13.77 7.03
C HIS A 139 9.87 -12.39 6.83
N THR A 140 10.54 -11.44 6.15
CA THR A 140 10.03 -10.08 5.84
C THR A 140 9.71 -9.92 4.35
N ARG A 141 9.61 -11.02 3.60
CA ARG A 141 9.44 -10.99 2.15
C ARG A 141 8.20 -10.19 1.73
N VAL A 142 7.06 -10.46 2.37
CA VAL A 142 5.79 -9.80 2.02
C VAL A 142 5.88 -8.31 2.29
N PHE A 143 6.44 -7.91 3.45
CA PHE A 143 6.69 -6.50 3.76
C PHE A 143 7.49 -5.78 2.67
N TRP A 144 8.61 -6.37 2.21
CA TRP A 144 9.42 -5.73 1.16
C TRP A 144 8.69 -5.62 -0.17
N LEU A 145 7.88 -6.62 -0.53
CA LEU A 145 7.05 -6.56 -1.74
C LEU A 145 5.97 -5.47 -1.63
N GLU A 146 5.29 -5.37 -0.48
CA GLU A 146 4.30 -4.32 -0.24
C GLU A 146 4.95 -2.92 -0.30
N ILE A 147 6.10 -2.73 0.34
CA ILE A 147 6.87 -1.49 0.29
C ILE A 147 7.26 -1.15 -1.15
N ALA A 148 7.74 -2.13 -1.92
CA ALA A 148 8.09 -1.89 -3.32
C ALA A 148 6.89 -1.39 -4.13
N VAL A 149 5.70 -1.97 -3.97
CA VAL A 149 4.49 -1.54 -4.68
C VAL A 149 4.09 -0.12 -4.26
N PHE A 150 4.03 0.16 -2.95
CA PHE A 150 3.67 1.50 -2.46
C PHE A 150 4.67 2.58 -2.87
N VAL A 151 5.97 2.31 -2.73
CA VAL A 151 7.02 3.26 -3.13
C VAL A 151 6.95 3.50 -4.63
N SER A 152 6.76 2.46 -5.44
CA SER A 152 6.60 2.61 -6.90
C SER A 152 5.43 3.51 -7.25
N MET A 153 4.29 3.27 -6.61
CA MET A 153 3.08 4.06 -6.79
C MET A 153 3.31 5.52 -6.41
N TYR A 154 3.89 5.80 -5.24
CA TYR A 154 4.20 7.19 -4.85
C TYR A 154 5.22 7.85 -5.77
N THR A 155 6.24 7.14 -6.23
CA THR A 155 7.20 7.69 -7.20
C THR A 155 6.51 8.04 -8.52
N ALA A 156 5.63 7.18 -9.05
CA ALA A 156 4.86 7.48 -10.25
C ALA A 156 3.92 8.69 -10.04
N LEU A 157 3.23 8.77 -8.90
CA LEU A 157 2.38 9.90 -8.54
C LEU A 157 3.18 11.21 -8.43
N VAL A 158 4.38 11.18 -7.86
CA VAL A 158 5.28 12.34 -7.81
C VAL A 158 5.64 12.81 -9.22
N HIS A 159 6.04 11.89 -10.12
CA HIS A 159 6.39 12.25 -11.50
C HIS A 159 5.22 12.83 -12.30
N LEU A 160 3.99 12.40 -12.01
CA LEU A 160 2.80 12.86 -12.70
C LEU A 160 2.26 14.19 -12.16
N ILE A 161 2.51 14.51 -10.89
CA ILE A 161 1.92 15.66 -10.21
C ILE A 161 2.89 16.83 -10.08
N VAL A 162 4.18 16.57 -9.88
CA VAL A 162 5.19 17.61 -9.58
C VAL A 162 5.76 18.20 -10.86
#